data_AF-K7VK34-F1
#
_entry.id   AF-K7VK34-F1
#
_cell.length_a   1.000
_cell.length_b   1.000
_cell.length_c   1.000
_cell.angle_alpha   90.00
_cell.angle_beta   90.00
_cell.angle_gamma   90.00
#
_symmetry.space_group_name_H-M   'P 1'
#
loop_
_entity.id
_entity.type
_entity.pdbx_description
1 polymer ?
#
loop_
_entity_poly.entity_id
_entity_poly.type
_entity_poly.pdbx_seq_one_letter_code
_entity_poly.pdbx_strand_id
1 'polypeptide(L)'
;MLNTFDIIVASDCTFFKQFHKGLARTVKSLLKHSATSQAIFLSPKRGDSLDKFLGIIKENGLSCELIENYDPTVWNLHKKLVAGEDRTWPNYDKEHCYPLLVRIGYFSEF
;
A
#
# COMPACT_ATOMS: atom_id res chain seq x y z
N MET A 1 -10.48 -21.06 -3.36
CA MET A 1 -11.28 -19.83 -3.53
C MET A 1 -10.45 -18.88 -4.36
N LEU A 2 -10.94 -18.48 -5.53
CA LEU A 2 -10.29 -17.53 -6.42
C LEU A 2 -11.32 -16.46 -6.80
N ASN A 3 -10.89 -15.20 -6.99
CA ASN A 3 -11.74 -14.14 -7.53
C ASN A 3 -13.01 -13.92 -6.67
N THR A 4 -12.85 -13.88 -5.34
CA THR A 4 -13.98 -13.91 -4.39
C THR A 4 -14.19 -12.61 -3.62
N PHE A 5 -13.15 -11.79 -3.44
CA PHE A 5 -13.23 -10.64 -2.55
C PHE A 5 -13.29 -9.34 -3.35
N ASP A 6 -14.31 -8.53 -3.09
CA ASP A 6 -14.40 -7.18 -3.64
C ASP A 6 -13.33 -6.25 -3.03
N ILE A 7 -13.01 -6.43 -1.74
CA ILE A 7 -12.02 -5.64 -1.02
C ILE A 7 -11.02 -6.55 -0.31
N ILE A 8 -9.73 -6.23 -0.48
CA ILE A 8 -8.64 -6.81 0.31
C ILE A 8 -7.97 -5.66 1.08
N VAL A 9 -7.68 -5.84 2.37
CA VAL A 9 -6.97 -4.85 3.17
C VAL A 9 -5.71 -5.47 3.75
N ALA A 10 -4.58 -4.77 3.63
CA ALA A 10 -3.31 -5.18 4.21
C ALA A 10 -2.57 -3.97 4.80
N SER A 11 -1.80 -4.21 5.86
CA SER A 11 -0.99 -3.17 6.52
C SER A 11 0.43 -3.67 6.72
N ASP A 12 1.41 -2.85 6.35
CA ASP A 12 2.86 -3.09 6.51
C ASP A 12 3.34 -4.48 6.03
N CYS A 13 2.77 -4.97 4.93
CA CYS A 13 3.08 -6.31 4.39
C CYS A 13 4.18 -6.30 3.32
N THR A 14 4.75 -5.13 3.00
CA THR A 14 5.71 -4.95 1.89
C THR A 14 7.17 -4.93 2.34
N PHE A 15 7.46 -5.19 3.62
CA PHE A 15 8.84 -5.13 4.14
C PHE A 15 9.75 -6.24 3.59
N PHE A 16 9.27 -7.49 3.59
CA PHE A 16 10.07 -8.65 3.20
C PHE A 16 10.03 -8.88 1.69
N LYS A 17 11.06 -8.39 0.99
CA LYS A 17 11.18 -8.46 -0.49
C LYS A 17 11.06 -9.87 -1.07
N GLN A 18 11.52 -10.89 -0.33
CA GLN A 18 11.42 -12.28 -0.75
C GLN A 18 9.97 -12.78 -0.92
N PHE A 19 9.00 -12.14 -0.26
CA PHE A 19 7.59 -12.51 -0.32
C PHE A 19 6.76 -11.67 -1.29
N HIS A 20 7.33 -10.62 -1.90
CA HIS A 20 6.57 -9.72 -2.79
C HIS A 20 5.87 -10.44 -3.93
N LYS A 21 6.55 -11.41 -4.58
CA LYS A 21 5.95 -12.20 -5.67
C LYS A 21 4.78 -13.06 -5.17
N GLY A 22 4.92 -13.67 -3.99
CA GLY A 22 3.85 -14.46 -3.38
C GLY A 22 2.66 -13.61 -2.98
N LEU A 23 2.92 -12.44 -2.40
CA LEU A 23 1.91 -11.46 -2.01
C LEU A 23 1.14 -10.93 -3.22
N ALA A 24 1.83 -10.52 -4.29
CA ALA A 24 1.20 -10.05 -5.51
C ALA A 24 0.30 -11.12 -6.16
N ARG A 25 0.77 -12.36 -6.22
CA ARG A 25 -0.03 -13.50 -6.70
C ARG A 25 -1.25 -13.74 -5.82
N THR A 26 -1.09 -13.65 -4.50
CA THR A 26 -2.19 -13.81 -3.54
C THR A 26 -3.24 -12.73 -3.73
N VAL A 27 -2.83 -11.46 -3.86
CA VAL A 27 -3.75 -10.36 -4.16
C VAL A 27 -4.49 -10.62 -5.46
N LYS A 28 -3.80 -10.93 -6.56
CA LYS A 28 -4.41 -11.23 -7.86
C LYS A 28 -5.41 -12.38 -7.79
N SER A 29 -5.03 -13.48 -7.13
CA SER A 29 -5.86 -14.67 -7.02
C SER A 29 -7.11 -14.47 -6.18
N LEU A 30 -7.05 -13.65 -5.13
CA LEU A 30 -8.16 -13.41 -4.22
C LEU A 30 -9.08 -12.27 -4.69
N LEU A 31 -8.49 -11.24 -5.29
CA LEU A 31 -9.21 -10.04 -5.71
C LEU A 31 -10.17 -10.37 -6.84
N LYS A 32 -11.40 -9.92 -6.68
CA LYS A 32 -12.41 -10.14 -7.70
C LYS A 32 -12.09 -9.35 -8.97
N HIS A 33 -12.26 -9.97 -10.13
CA HIS A 33 -12.10 -9.34 -11.45
C HIS A 33 -13.31 -8.44 -11.74
N SER A 34 -13.29 -7.24 -11.18
CA SER A 34 -14.31 -6.22 -11.37
C SER A 34 -13.67 -4.83 -11.29
N ALA A 35 -14.25 -3.87 -12.01
CA ALA A 35 -13.83 -2.47 -11.97
C ALA A 35 -14.04 -1.82 -10.58
N THR A 36 -14.93 -2.38 -9.76
CA THR A 36 -15.22 -1.88 -8.41
C THR A 36 -14.39 -2.54 -7.31
N SER A 37 -13.67 -3.61 -7.64
CA SER A 37 -12.89 -4.37 -6.67
C SER A 37 -11.48 -3.79 -6.54
N GLN A 38 -11.00 -3.68 -5.32
CA GLN A 38 -9.66 -3.12 -5.05
C GLN A 38 -9.01 -3.77 -3.83
N ALA A 39 -7.68 -3.88 -3.87
CA ALA A 39 -6.88 -4.12 -2.68
C ALA A 39 -6.30 -2.79 -2.16
N ILE A 40 -6.40 -2.57 -0.86
CA ILE A 40 -5.96 -1.36 -0.17
C ILE A 40 -4.81 -1.74 0.76
N PHE A 41 -3.65 -1.14 0.54
CA PHE A 41 -2.49 -1.33 1.40
C PHE A 41 -2.18 -0.02 2.12
N LEU A 42 -1.88 -0.10 3.41
CA LEU A 42 -1.26 0.97 4.17
C LEU A 42 0.15 0.51 4.51
N SER A 43 1.18 1.07 3.89
CA SER A 43 2.54 0.58 4.08
C SER A 43 3.55 1.72 4.02
N PRO A 44 4.51 1.78 4.97
CA PRO A 44 5.63 2.69 4.84
C PRO A 44 6.49 2.35 3.63
N LYS A 45 7.26 3.34 3.17
CA LYS A 45 8.11 3.18 1.98
C LYS A 45 9.23 2.14 2.18
N ARG A 46 9.84 2.16 3.37
CA ARG A 46 10.92 1.26 3.81
C ARG A 46 12.03 1.13 2.76
N GLY A 47 12.66 2.25 2.42
CA GLY A 47 13.68 2.32 1.37
C GLY A 47 13.07 2.14 -0.02
N ASP A 48 13.51 1.12 -0.76
CA ASP A 48 12.96 0.79 -2.09
C ASP A 48 11.97 -0.39 -2.05
N SER A 49 11.56 -0.83 -0.86
CA SER A 49 10.76 -2.05 -0.71
C SER A 49 9.35 -1.88 -1.25
N LEU A 50 8.66 -0.79 -0.90
CA LEU A 50 7.33 -0.51 -1.44
C LEU A 50 7.38 -0.35 -2.96
N ASP A 51 8.32 0.44 -3.48
CA ASP A 51 8.47 0.67 -4.93
C ASP A 51 8.69 -0.64 -5.71
N LYS A 52 9.51 -1.54 -5.19
CA LYS A 52 9.72 -2.88 -5.76
C LYS A 52 8.44 -3.72 -5.78
N PHE A 53 7.66 -3.68 -4.70
CA PHE A 53 6.38 -4.37 -4.65
C PHE A 53 5.40 -3.81 -5.70
N LEU A 54 5.32 -2.49 -5.85
CA LEU A 54 4.47 -1.85 -6.87
C LEU A 54 4.89 -2.24 -8.29
N GLY A 55 6.19 -2.36 -8.56
CA GLY A 55 6.71 -2.90 -9.81
C GLY A 55 6.19 -4.31 -10.09
N ILE A 56 6.26 -5.20 -9.09
CA ILE A 56 5.77 -6.58 -9.20
C ILE A 56 4.24 -6.62 -9.40
N ILE A 57 3.48 -5.73 -8.76
CA ILE A 57 2.02 -5.63 -8.99
C ILE A 57 1.72 -5.32 -10.46
N LYS A 58 2.43 -4.36 -11.06
CA LYS A 58 2.30 -4.00 -12.48
C LYS A 58 2.71 -5.16 -13.40
N GLU A 59 3.81 -5.84 -13.11
CA GLU A 59 4.26 -7.04 -13.84
C GLU A 59 3.22 -8.17 -13.79
N ASN A 60 2.39 -8.23 -12.74
CA ASN A 60 1.31 -9.20 -12.61
C ASN A 60 0.00 -8.78 -13.31
N GLY A 61 0.00 -7.68 -14.06
CA GLY A 61 -1.16 -7.20 -14.84
C GLY A 61 -2.21 -6.48 -14.00
N LEU A 62 -1.83 -5.96 -12.84
CA LEU A 62 -2.66 -5.12 -11.99
C LEU A 62 -2.23 -3.66 -12.11
N SER A 63 -3.16 -2.73 -11.91
CA SER A 63 -2.87 -1.31 -11.76
C SER A 63 -2.63 -0.98 -10.29
N CYS A 64 -1.84 0.07 -10.03
CA CYS A 64 -1.68 0.59 -8.68
C CYS A 64 -1.58 2.11 -8.65
N GLU A 65 -2.24 2.72 -7.67
CA GLU A 65 -2.18 4.14 -7.31
C GLU A 65 -1.53 4.28 -5.94
N LEU A 66 -0.61 5.24 -5.78
CA LEU A 66 0.05 5.56 -4.53
C LEU A 66 -0.41 6.95 -4.08
N ILE A 67 -0.99 7.05 -2.89
CA ILE A 67 -1.55 8.26 -2.32
C ILE A 67 -0.85 8.54 -0.99
N GLU A 68 -0.15 9.67 -0.91
CA GLU A 68 0.54 10.11 0.31
C GLU A 68 -0.46 10.73 1.29
N ASN A 69 -1.09 11.84 0.93
CA ASN A 69 -2.07 12.52 1.77
C ASN A 69 -3.49 11.95 1.54
N TYR A 70 -3.75 10.77 2.10
CA TYR A 70 -5.03 10.08 1.95
C TYR A 70 -6.07 10.41 3.04
N ASP A 71 -5.65 10.96 4.19
CA ASP A 71 -6.54 11.36 5.27
C ASP A 71 -6.00 12.63 5.99
N PRO A 72 -6.81 13.69 6.15
CA PRO A 72 -6.37 14.92 6.79
C PRO A 72 -5.91 14.77 8.24
N THR A 73 -6.52 13.86 9.01
CA THR A 73 -6.14 13.63 10.42
C THR A 73 -4.76 13.00 10.49
N VAL A 74 -4.54 11.94 9.72
CA VAL A 74 -3.24 11.25 9.64
C VAL A 74 -2.17 12.17 9.08
N TRP A 75 -2.47 12.94 8.03
CA TRP A 75 -1.53 13.90 7.44
C TRP A 75 -1.13 15.00 8.42
N ASN A 76 -2.08 15.55 9.18
CA ASN A 76 -1.77 16.57 10.17
C ASN A 76 -0.91 16.02 11.31
N LEU A 77 -1.16 14.78 11.77
CA LEU A 77 -0.30 14.13 12.75
C LEU A 77 1.11 13.90 12.20
N HIS A 78 1.23 13.36 10.99
CA HIS A 78 2.51 13.18 10.30
C HIS A 78 3.33 14.48 10.26
N LYS A 79 2.73 15.59 9.82
CA LYS A 79 3.41 16.89 9.75
C LYS A 79 3.93 17.34 11.11
N LYS A 80 3.14 17.21 12.18
CA LYS A 80 3.54 17.61 13.54
C LYS A 80 4.71 16.78 14.06
N LEU A 81 4.70 15.47 13.80
CA LEU A 81 5.78 14.57 14.16
C LEU A 81 7.07 14.90 13.40
N VAL A 82 6.97 15.13 12.09
CA VAL A 82 8.13 15.53 11.25
C VAL A 82 8.68 16.89 11.66
N ALA A 83 7.83 17.85 12.01
CA ALA A 83 8.24 19.18 12.45
C ALA A 83 8.80 19.20 13.89
N GLY A 84 8.68 18.10 14.64
CA GLY A 84 9.07 18.03 16.05
C GLY A 84 8.17 18.84 16.99
N GLU A 85 7.02 19.30 16.49
CA GLU A 85 5.97 19.97 17.28
C GLU A 85 5.28 18.97 18.22
N ASP A 86 5.14 17.72 17.77
CA ASP A 86 4.67 16.60 18.57
C ASP A 86 5.85 15.69 18.90
N ARG A 87 6.14 15.56 20.20
CA ARG A 87 7.26 14.77 20.73
C ARG A 87 6.83 13.43 21.33
N THR A 88 5.59 13.02 21.11
CA THR A 88 5.06 11.73 21.60
C THR A 88 5.76 10.52 20.98
N TRP A 89 6.38 10.69 19.80
CA TRP A 89 7.18 9.67 19.14
C TRP A 89 8.57 10.21 18.74
N PRO A 90 9.56 10.19 19.66
CA PRO A 90 10.88 10.79 19.44
C PRO A 90 11.69 10.21 18.27
N ASN A 91 11.44 8.95 17.91
CA ASN A 91 12.13 8.23 16.85
C ASN A 91 11.26 8.10 15.58
N TYR A 92 10.36 9.06 15.36
CA TYR A 92 9.53 9.06 14.16
C TYR A 92 10.40 9.23 12.91
N ASP A 93 10.36 8.24 12.04
CA ASP A 93 11.03 8.26 10.74
C ASP A 93 10.00 8.03 9.65
N LYS A 94 9.84 8.99 8.73
CA LYS A 94 8.79 8.90 7.70
C LYS A 94 8.93 7.67 6.80
N GLU A 95 10.15 7.18 6.55
CA GLU A 95 10.39 6.02 5.70
C GLU A 95 9.95 4.73 6.37
N HIS A 96 9.98 4.67 7.71
CA HIS A 96 9.66 3.47 8.50
C HIS A 96 8.31 3.53 9.20
N CYS A 97 7.77 4.73 9.42
CA CYS A 97 6.60 4.96 10.27
C CYS A 97 5.40 5.55 9.52
N TYR A 98 5.60 6.32 8.44
CA TYR A 98 4.48 6.93 7.72
C TYR A 98 3.90 5.95 6.70
N PRO A 99 2.67 5.42 6.90
CA PRO A 99 2.05 4.58 5.90
C PRO A 99 1.65 5.43 4.68
N LEU A 100 1.91 4.91 3.50
CA LEU A 100 1.34 5.41 2.25
C LEU A 100 0.13 4.53 1.90
N LEU A 101 -0.91 5.12 1.34
CA LEU A 101 -2.05 4.37 0.85
C LEU A 101 -1.78 3.90 -0.58
N VAL A 102 -1.87 2.60 -0.81
CA VAL A 102 -1.81 2.00 -2.14
C VAL A 102 -3.17 1.44 -2.48
N ARG A 103 -3.69 1.79 -3.66
CA ARG A 103 -4.88 1.15 -4.24
C ARG A 103 -4.44 0.28 -5.39
N ILE A 104 -4.84 -0.98 -5.38
CA ILE A 104 -4.49 -1.96 -6.40
C ILE A 104 -5.78 -2.49 -7.00
N GLY A 105 -5.86 -2.60 -8.33
CA GLY A 105 -7.04 -3.08 -9.02
C GLY A 105 -6.71 -3.69 -10.37
N TYR A 106 -7.74 -4.13 -11.09
CA TYR A 106 -7.61 -4.46 -12.50
C TYR A 106 -7.69 -3.18 -13.34
N PHE A 107 -7.01 -3.14 -14.49
CA PHE A 107 -7.22 -2.07 -15.45
C PHE A 107 -8.69 -2.06 -15.91
N SER A 108 -9.33 -0.90 -15.86
CA SER A 108 -10.58 -0.68 -16.56
C SER A 108 -10.23 -0.26 -17.99
N GLU A 109 -10.36 -1.18 -18.95
CA GLU A 109 -10.53 -0.78 -20.34
C GLU A 109 -11.89 -0.08 -20.45
N PHE A 110 -11.89 1.19 -20.88
CA PHE A 110 -13.10 1.88 -21.30
C PHE A 110 -13.43 1.47 -22.73
#